data_AF-A0A968FG43-F1
#
_entry.id   AF-A0A968FG43-F1
#
_cell.length_a   1.000
_cell.length_b   1.000
_cell.length_c   1.000
_cell.angle_alpha   90.00
_cell.angle_beta   90.00
_cell.angle_gamma   90.00
#
_symmetry.space_group_name_H-M   'P 1'
#
loop_
_entity.id
_entity.type
_entity.pdbx_description
1 polymer ?
#
loop_
_entity_poly.entity_id
_entity_poly.type
_entity_poly.pdbx_seq_one_letter_code
_entity_poly.pdbx_strand_id
1 'polypeptide(L)' 'LEHRDIGYRTSAAVSKITESSVELANGEVLNSRYSMVIPPLAGVAAVARSPGLSNPKGFVLTDEGFRHEAIENV' A
#
# COMPACT_ATOMS: atom_id res chain seq x y z
N LEU A 1 23.26 -4.65 3.11
CA LEU A 1 22.71 -5.29 1.90
C LEU A 1 23.77 -5.46 0.82
N GLU A 2 24.61 -4.45 0.59
CA GLU A 2 25.64 -4.47 -0.46
C GLU A 2 26.67 -5.61 -0.32
N HIS A 3 27.14 -5.90 0.89
CA HIS A 3 28.04 -7.03 1.18
C HIS A 3 27.39 -8.42 0.98
N ARG A 4 26.11 -8.48 0.60
CA ARG A 4 25.35 -9.71 0.33
C ARG A 4 24.81 -9.74 -1.11
N ASP A 5 25.30 -8.83 -1.97
CA ASP A 5 24.87 -8.68 -3.36
C ASP A 5 23.36 -8.45 -3.52
N ILE A 6 22.73 -7.77 -2.56
CA ILE A 6 21.32 -7.39 -2.62
C ILE A 6 21.22 -5.91 -3.03
N GLY A 7 20.80 -5.67 -4.28
CA GLY A 7 20.44 -4.34 -4.76
C GLY A 7 19.11 -3.85 -4.16
N TYR A 8 19.00 -2.55 -3.90
CA TYR A 8 17.78 -1.93 -3.40
C TYR A 8 17.45 -0.65 -4.17
N ARG A 9 16.18 -0.30 -4.21
CA ARG A 9 15.67 0.93 -4.84
C ARG A 9 14.69 1.58 -3.87
N THR A 10 14.86 2.87 -3.63
CA THR A 10 13.90 3.68 -2.87
C THR A 10 12.98 4.41 -3.84
N SER A 11 11.80 4.80 -3.37
CA SER A 11 10.82 5.53 -4.20
C SER A 11 10.40 4.78 -5.48
N ALA A 12 10.48 3.45 -5.45
CA ALA A 12 10.03 2.57 -6.52
C ALA A 12 8.59 2.12 -6.26
N ALA A 13 7.69 2.38 -7.21
CA ALA A 13 6.34 1.84 -7.20
C ALA A 13 6.22 0.77 -8.28
N VAL A 14 5.67 -0.39 -7.93
CA VAL A 14 5.34 -1.45 -8.91
C VAL A 14 4.10 -1.03 -9.68
N SER A 15 4.18 -1.02 -11.01
CA SER A 15 3.05 -0.74 -11.89
C SER A 15 2.41 -2.02 -12.41
N LYS A 16 3.21 -3.05 -12.68
CA LYS A 16 2.74 -4.32 -13.23
C LYS A 16 3.66 -5.48 -12.86
N ILE A 17 3.05 -6.64 -12.63
CA ILE A 17 3.76 -7.92 -12.43
C ILE A 17 3.42 -8.80 -13.62
N THR A 18 4.44 -9.40 -14.22
CA THR A 18 4.30 -10.37 -15.31
C THR A 18 4.76 -11.75 -14.85
N GLU A 19 4.72 -12.74 -15.74
CA GLU A 19 5.24 -14.08 -15.46
C GLU A 19 6.75 -14.09 -15.15
N SER A 20 7.52 -13.15 -15.72
CA SER A 20 8.99 -13.16 -15.67
C SER A 20 9.62 -11.82 -15.31
N SER A 21 8.82 -10.81 -14.94
CA SER A 21 9.32 -9.49 -14.60
C SER A 21 8.39 -8.70 -13.67
N VAL A 22 8.96 -7.66 -13.05
CA VAL A 22 8.25 -6.60 -12.35
C VAL A 22 8.55 -5.28 -13.05
N GLU A 23 7.52 -4.62 -13.55
CA GLU A 23 7.61 -3.28 -14.16
C GLU A 23 7.36 -2.23 -13.07
N LEU A 24 8.22 -1.21 -13.03
CA LEU A 24 8.10 -0.08 -12.13
C LEU A 24 7.40 1.09 -12.83
N ALA A 25 6.76 1.96 -12.04
CA ALA A 25 6.01 3.12 -12.55
C ALA A 25 6.89 4.14 -13.30
N ASN A 26 8.20 4.15 -13.07
CA ASN A 26 9.16 4.97 -13.80
C ASN A 26 9.60 4.35 -15.15
N GLY A 27 9.07 3.18 -15.52
CA GLY A 27 9.40 2.45 -16.75
C GLY A 27 10.55 1.44 -16.62
N GLU A 28 11.23 1.35 -15.47
CA GLU A 28 12.25 0.33 -15.25
C GLU A 28 11.64 -1.08 -15.20
N VAL A 29 12.32 -2.06 -15.79
CA VAL A 29 11.89 -3.47 -15.81
C VAL A 29 12.90 -4.32 -15.06
N LEU A 30 12.42 -5.05 -14.05
CA LEU A 30 13.20 -5.97 -13.24
C LEU A 30 12.88 -7.41 -13.65
N ASN A 31 13.84 -8.09 -14.27
CA ASN A 31 13.69 -9.51 -14.59
C ASN A 31 13.65 -10.34 -13.31
N SER A 32 12.65 -11.19 -13.16
CA SER A 32 12.42 -11.97 -11.95
C SER A 32 11.71 -13.27 -12.28
N ARG A 33 12.34 -14.40 -11.98
CA ARG A 33 11.70 -15.72 -12.03
C ARG A 33 10.78 -15.97 -10.82
N TYR A 34 11.06 -15.31 -9.70
CA TYR A 34 10.30 -15.42 -8.46
C TYR A 34 10.21 -14.05 -7.78
N SER A 35 8.99 -13.57 -7.58
CA SER A 35 8.73 -12.27 -6.95
C SER A 35 7.95 -12.45 -5.67
N MET A 36 8.49 -11.92 -4.57
CA MET A 36 7.75 -11.75 -3.32
C MET A 36 7.27 -10.31 -3.24
N VAL A 37 5.95 -10.12 -3.11
CA VAL A 37 5.33 -8.80 -3.17
C VAL A 37 4.46 -8.57 -1.95
N ILE A 38 4.68 -7.44 -1.29
CA ILE A 38 3.72 -6.88 -0.34
C ILE A 38 2.85 -5.93 -1.15
N PRO A 39 1.56 -6.25 -1.37
CA PRO A 39 0.69 -5.42 -2.19
C PRO A 39 0.46 -4.05 -1.52
N PRO A 40 0.18 -3.01 -2.31
CA PRO A 40 -0.24 -1.73 -1.74
C PRO A 40 -1.49 -1.94 -0.89
N LEU A 41 -1.47 -1.38 0.32
CA LEU A 41 -2.59 -1.46 1.26
C LEU A 41 -3.50 -0.24 1.06
N ALA A 42 -4.76 -0.50 0.72
CA ALA A 42 -5.81 0.51 0.66
C ALA A 42 -6.79 0.33 1.83
N GLY A 43 -7.47 1.40 2.22
CA GLY A 43 -8.56 1.32 3.19
C GLY A 43 -9.69 0.40 2.71
N VAL A 44 -10.44 -0.15 3.67
CA VAL A 44 -11.52 -1.09 3.38
C VAL A 44 -12.61 -0.37 2.59
N ALA A 45 -13.05 -0.95 1.48
CA ALA A 45 -13.96 -0.29 0.55
C ALA A 45 -15.32 0.09 1.17
N ALA A 46 -15.83 -0.71 2.12
CA ALA A 46 -17.04 -0.36 2.85
C ALA A 46 -16.85 0.90 3.71
N VAL A 47 -15.70 1.00 4.39
CA VAL A 47 -15.34 2.16 5.23
C VAL A 47 -15.15 3.41 4.37
N ALA A 48 -14.39 3.29 3.27
CA ALA A 48 -14.13 4.40 2.33
C ALA A 48 -15.40 4.94 1.66
N ARG A 49 -16.43 4.10 1.50
CA ARG A 49 -17.71 4.49 0.90
C ARG A 49 -18.76 4.99 1.90
N SER A 50 -18.46 4.96 3.20
CA SER A 50 -19.35 5.48 4.24
C SER A 50 -19.09 6.98 4.44
N PRO A 51 -20.02 7.87 4.06
CA PRO A 51 -19.81 9.31 4.16
C PRO A 51 -19.54 9.73 5.61
N GLY A 52 -18.48 10.51 5.81
CA GLY A 52 -18.11 11.05 7.13
C GLY A 52 -17.43 10.06 8.09
N LEU A 53 -17.31 8.77 7.73
CA LEU A 53 -16.74 7.74 8.60
C LEU A 53 -15.20 7.64 8.51
N SER A 54 -14.61 8.01 7.38
CA SER A 54 -13.20 7.79 7.13
C SER A 54 -12.54 8.93 6.38
N ASN A 55 -11.22 8.98 6.47
CA ASN A 55 -10.42 9.88 5.65
C ASN A 55 -10.41 9.43 4.17
N PRO A 56 -9.89 10.25 3.23
CA PRO A 56 -9.85 9.90 1.80
C PRO A 56 -9.08 8.61 1.46
N LYS A 57 -8.24 8.10 2.38
CA LYS A 57 -7.52 6.83 2.23
C LYS A 57 -8.33 5.62 2.75
N GLY A 58 -9.51 5.84 3.32
CA GLY A 58 -10.41 4.80 3.81
C GLY A 58 -10.09 4.28 5.21
N PHE A 59 -9.46 5.11 6.05
CA PHE A 59 -9.19 4.79 7.47
C PHE A 59 -10.10 5.60 8.40
N VAL A 60 -10.61 4.95 9.43
CA VAL A 60 -11.39 5.59 10.50
C VAL A 60 -10.41 6.33 11.42
N LEU A 61 -10.68 7.61 11.68
CA LEU A 61 -9.87 8.42 12.60
C LEU A 61 -10.43 8.25 14.01
N THR A 62 -9.58 7.91 14.96
CA THR A 62 -9.99 7.67 16.34
C THR A 62 -9.07 8.36 17.34
N ASP A 63 -9.61 8.63 18.53
CA ASP A 63 -8.82 9.00 19.70
C ASP A 63 -8.04 7.80 20.27
N GLU A 64 -7.30 8.02 21.36
CA GLU A 64 -6.55 6.97 22.08
C GLU A 64 -7.45 5.89 22.70
N GLY A 65 -8.74 6.18 22.86
CA GLY A 65 -9.77 5.25 23.33
C GLY A 65 -10.45 4.46 22.22
N PHE A 66 -9.99 4.59 20.97
CA PHE A 66 -10.57 3.98 19.77
C PHE A 66 -12.00 4.45 19.46
N ARG A 67 -12.34 5.70 19.79
CA ARG A 67 -13.63 6.32 19.44
C ARG A 67 -13.48 7.29 18.30
N HIS A 68 -14.47 7.36 17.41
CA HIS A 68 -14.47 8.30 16.30
C HIS A 68 -14.59 9.74 16.80
N GLU A 69 -13.74 10.62 16.28
CA GLU A 69 -13.61 12.00 16.77
C GLU A 69 -14.90 12.84 16.66
N ALA A 70 -15.77 12.51 15.70
CA ALA A 70 -17.00 13.25 15.42
C ALA A 70 -18.31 12.43 15.55
N ILE A 71 -18.23 11.12 15.76
CA ILE A 71 -19.41 10.22 15.75
C ILE A 71 -19.34 9.38 17.02
N GLU A 72 -20.07 9.78 18.06
CA GLU A 72 -19.89 9.28 19.44
C GLU A 72 -19.99 7.75 19.59
N ASN A 73 -20.78 7.09 18.73
CA ASN A 73 -21.06 5.66 18.81
C ASN A 73 -20.32 4.79 17.78
N VAL A 74 -19.26 5.32 17.18
CA VAL A 74 -18.33 4.63 16.27
C VAL A 74 -16.97 4.57 16.92
#